data_AF-X1UQC9-F1
#
_entry.id   AF-X1UQC9-F1
#
_cell.length_a   1.000
_cell.length_b   1.000
_cell.length_c   1.000
_cell.angle_alpha   90.00
_cell.angle_beta   90.00
_cell.angle_gamma   90.00
#
_symmetry.space_group_name_H-M   'P 1'
#
loop_
_entity.id
_entity.type
_entity.pdbx_description
1 polymer ?
#
loop_
_entity_poly.entity_id
_entity_poly.type
_entity_poly.pdbx_seq_one_letter_code
_entity_poly.pdbx_strand_id
1 'polypeptide(L)'
;MKGKLKAVFGIGLTLVLLASLTVGLAAAPAGADPGTLKFTKLALPQVGEDGNYWAYPDSDVGPIATSSDGDTLFAAVDGGGETWQLMKSTNGGYAWKATGFDDTDTIVDVAVSPDYADDTTVLVATENLVYQSVD
;
A
#
# COMPACT_ATOMS: atom_id res chain seq x y z
N MET A 1 -30.19 65.18 -11.51
CA MET A 1 -30.61 63.80 -11.86
C MET A 1 -29.50 62.96 -12.54
N LYS A 2 -28.62 63.55 -13.36
CA LYS A 2 -27.57 62.83 -14.13
C LYS A 2 -26.49 62.10 -13.28
N GLY A 3 -26.18 62.59 -12.08
CA GLY A 3 -25.18 61.96 -11.19
C GLY A 3 -25.67 60.67 -10.52
N LYS A 4 -26.97 60.58 -10.20
CA LYS A 4 -27.57 59.39 -9.56
C LYS A 4 -27.59 58.18 -10.51
N LEU A 5 -27.75 58.43 -11.81
CA LEU A 5 -27.77 57.38 -12.83
C LEU A 5 -26.40 56.69 -12.98
N LYS A 6 -25.30 57.46 -12.99
CA LYS A 6 -23.93 56.92 -13.07
C LYS A 6 -23.58 56.02 -11.88
N ALA A 7 -24.04 56.39 -10.67
CA ALA A 7 -23.82 55.59 -9.47
C ALA A 7 -24.57 54.24 -9.53
N VAL A 8 -25.82 54.24 -10.02
CA VAL A 8 -26.63 53.02 -10.18
C VAL A 8 -26.02 52.07 -11.22
N PHE A 9 -25.52 52.60 -12.35
CA PHE A 9 -24.83 51.79 -13.36
C PHE A 9 -23.52 51.18 -12.84
N GLY A 10 -22.74 51.93 -12.04
CA GLY A 10 -21.52 51.42 -11.42
C GLY A 10 -21.80 50.25 -10.47
N ILE A 11 -22.77 50.42 -9.56
CA ILE A 11 -23.16 49.37 -8.60
C ILE A 11 -23.72 48.13 -9.33
N GLY A 12 -24.52 48.33 -10.38
CA GLY A 12 -25.05 47.23 -11.20
C GLY A 12 -23.95 46.43 -11.88
N LEU A 13 -22.94 47.10 -12.45
CA LEU A 13 -21.81 46.42 -13.09
C LEU A 13 -20.96 45.64 -12.08
N THR A 14 -20.73 46.19 -10.88
CA THR A 14 -19.99 45.49 -9.81
C THR A 14 -20.74 44.25 -9.35
N LEU A 15 -22.06 44.32 -9.20
CA LEU A 15 -22.90 43.17 -8.83
C LEU A 15 -22.90 42.09 -9.92
N VAL A 16 -22.94 42.48 -11.20
CA VAL A 16 -22.86 41.53 -12.33
C VAL A 16 -21.49 40.84 -12.36
N LEU A 17 -20.40 41.59 -12.12
CA LEU A 17 -19.05 41.01 -12.06
C LEU A 17 -18.89 40.06 -10.86
N LEU A 18 -19.38 40.43 -9.69
CA LEU A 18 -19.40 39.57 -8.49
C LEU A 18 -20.21 38.29 -8.72
N ALA A 19 -21.40 38.40 -9.33
CA ALA A 19 -22.22 37.25 -9.68
C ALA A 19 -21.52 36.34 -10.70
N SER A 20 -20.85 36.92 -11.72
CA SER A 20 -20.10 36.15 -12.72
C SER A 20 -18.91 35.37 -12.13
N LEU A 21 -18.30 35.89 -11.06
CA LEU A 21 -17.24 35.20 -10.34
C LEU A 21 -17.77 33.96 -9.60
N THR A 22 -18.96 34.04 -9.01
CA THR A 22 -19.52 32.94 -8.20
C THR A 22 -19.95 31.71 -9.02
N VAL A 23 -20.28 31.88 -10.31
CA VAL A 23 -20.72 30.77 -11.19
C VAL A 23 -19.53 29.92 -11.67
N GLY A 24 -18.30 30.44 -11.62
CA GLY A 24 -17.10 29.73 -12.09
C GLY A 24 -16.37 28.86 -11.05
N LEU A 25 -16.74 28.92 -9.76
CA LEU A 25 -16.00 28.21 -8.69
C LEU A 25 -16.60 26.87 -8.27
N ALA A 26 -17.77 26.48 -8.77
CA ALA A 26 -18.34 25.16 -8.50
C ALA A 26 -17.87 24.15 -9.55
N ALA A 27 -16.54 24.01 -9.73
CA ALA A 27 -16.03 22.79 -10.35
C ALA A 27 -16.27 21.66 -9.35
N ALA A 28 -17.14 20.70 -9.68
CA ALA A 28 -17.19 19.45 -8.94
C ALA A 28 -15.75 18.90 -8.88
N PRO A 29 -15.27 18.39 -7.72
CA PRO A 29 -13.95 17.79 -7.66
C PRO A 29 -13.89 16.74 -8.75
N ALA A 30 -12.96 16.90 -9.69
CA ALA A 30 -12.74 15.92 -10.74
C ALA A 30 -12.30 14.63 -10.04
N GLY A 31 -13.21 13.69 -9.86
CA GLY A 31 -12.87 12.36 -9.38
C GLY A 31 -11.95 11.73 -10.41
N ALA A 32 -10.72 11.41 -10.01
CA ALA A 32 -9.88 10.56 -10.82
C ALA A 32 -10.59 9.21 -10.98
N ASP A 33 -10.69 8.70 -12.21
CA ASP A 33 -11.05 7.31 -12.42
C ASP A 33 -9.94 6.47 -11.74
N PRO A 34 -10.27 5.65 -10.73
CA PRO A 34 -9.27 4.82 -10.05
C PRO A 34 -8.60 3.81 -11.00
N GLY A 35 -9.12 3.67 -12.22
CA GLY A 35 -8.63 2.73 -13.21
C GLY A 35 -9.00 1.29 -12.85
N THR A 36 -8.69 0.38 -13.76
CA THR A 36 -8.83 -1.07 -13.51
C THR A 36 -7.50 -1.64 -13.06
N LEU A 37 -7.49 -2.33 -11.92
CA LEU A 37 -6.33 -3.09 -11.45
C LEU A 37 -5.94 -4.16 -12.48
N LYS A 38 -4.64 -4.25 -12.76
CA LYS A 38 -4.06 -5.30 -13.62
C LYS A 38 -3.29 -6.27 -12.75
N PHE A 39 -3.59 -7.55 -12.90
CA PHE A 39 -2.94 -8.62 -12.16
C PHE A 39 -1.97 -9.35 -13.08
N THR A 40 -0.75 -9.56 -12.59
CA THR A 40 0.25 -10.41 -13.25
C THR A 40 0.76 -11.43 -12.25
N LYS A 41 1.12 -12.61 -12.75
CA LYS A 41 1.89 -13.55 -11.95
C LYS A 41 3.32 -13.03 -11.86
N LEU A 42 3.88 -13.02 -10.67
CA LEU A 42 5.29 -12.76 -10.46
C LEU A 42 6.08 -14.04 -10.77
N ALA A 43 7.10 -13.93 -11.62
CA ALA A 43 7.96 -15.06 -11.96
C ALA A 43 8.79 -15.43 -10.73
N LEU A 44 8.74 -16.70 -10.33
CA LEU A 44 9.38 -17.16 -9.10
C LEU A 44 10.83 -17.58 -9.40
N PRO A 45 11.82 -17.11 -8.62
CA PRO A 45 13.18 -17.64 -8.70
C PRO A 45 13.22 -19.12 -8.28
N GLN A 46 14.07 -19.91 -8.92
CA GLN A 46 14.27 -21.33 -8.58
C GLN A 46 15.04 -21.45 -7.26
N VAL A 47 14.69 -22.45 -6.45
CA VAL A 47 15.46 -22.80 -5.25
C VAL A 47 16.87 -23.20 -5.66
N GLY A 48 17.90 -22.52 -5.14
CA GLY A 48 19.28 -23.03 -5.17
C GLY A 48 20.33 -22.20 -5.92
N GLU A 49 20.01 -21.08 -6.56
CA GLU A 49 21.02 -20.12 -7.02
C GLU A 49 20.91 -18.78 -6.25
N ASP A 50 22.04 -18.34 -5.69
CA ASP A 50 22.28 -17.02 -5.10
C ASP A 50 21.48 -16.62 -3.84
N GLY A 51 20.99 -17.60 -3.07
CA GLY A 51 20.32 -17.32 -1.79
C GLY A 51 18.96 -16.63 -1.95
N ASN A 52 18.39 -16.71 -3.15
CA ASN A 52 16.98 -16.46 -3.38
C ASN A 52 16.22 -17.76 -3.14
N TYR A 53 15.28 -17.72 -2.21
CA TYR A 53 14.47 -18.87 -1.82
C TYR A 53 13.02 -18.57 -2.17
N TRP A 54 12.41 -19.41 -3.00
CA TRP A 54 10.97 -19.57 -2.94
C TRP A 54 10.63 -20.90 -2.28
N ALA A 55 9.40 -20.95 -1.78
CA ALA A 55 8.70 -22.08 -1.23
C ALA A 55 8.92 -23.38 -2.02
N TYR A 56 8.99 -24.50 -1.30
CA TYR A 56 9.14 -25.84 -1.85
C TYR A 56 8.01 -26.14 -2.86
N PRO A 57 8.18 -27.13 -3.76
CA PRO A 57 7.05 -27.67 -4.51
C PRO A 57 5.90 -27.95 -3.53
N ASP A 58 4.69 -27.51 -3.89
CA ASP A 58 3.44 -27.62 -3.11
C ASP A 58 3.31 -26.74 -1.86
N SER A 59 4.24 -25.80 -1.62
CA SER A 59 4.07 -24.80 -0.57
C SER A 59 2.86 -23.88 -0.81
N ASP A 60 2.18 -23.55 0.28
CA ASP A 60 1.12 -22.54 0.32
C ASP A 60 1.67 -21.15 0.70
N VAL A 61 1.00 -20.11 0.22
CA VAL A 61 1.31 -18.71 0.55
C VAL A 61 0.17 -18.18 1.41
N GLY A 62 0.49 -17.82 2.64
CA GLY A 62 -0.45 -17.25 3.59
C GLY A 62 -0.55 -15.72 3.46
N PRO A 63 -0.71 -15.01 4.58
CA PRO A 63 -0.76 -13.55 4.61
C PRO A 63 0.46 -12.90 3.95
N ILE A 64 0.21 -11.78 3.28
CA ILE A 64 1.25 -10.91 2.68
C ILE A 64 1.03 -9.47 3.14
N ALA A 65 2.13 -8.77 3.42
CA ALA A 65 2.12 -7.37 3.83
C ALA A 65 3.16 -6.57 3.06
N THR A 66 2.88 -5.29 2.84
CA THR A 66 3.79 -4.36 2.17
C THR A 66 4.28 -3.33 3.15
N SER A 67 5.56 -2.99 3.09
CA SER A 67 6.12 -1.82 3.76
C SER A 67 5.57 -0.52 3.15
N SER A 68 5.76 0.59 3.86
CA SER A 68 5.40 1.93 3.39
C SER A 68 6.22 2.41 2.19
N ASP A 69 7.37 1.79 1.91
CA ASP A 69 8.17 2.02 0.71
C ASP A 69 7.53 1.44 -0.58
N GLY A 70 6.59 0.50 -0.45
CA GLY A 70 5.95 -0.22 -1.56
C GLY A 70 6.83 -1.27 -2.27
N ASP A 71 8.12 -1.34 -1.95
CA ASP A 71 9.09 -2.25 -2.57
C ASP A 71 9.47 -3.42 -1.66
N THR A 72 9.41 -3.22 -0.34
CA THR A 72 9.64 -4.25 0.66
C THR A 72 8.34 -4.97 0.95
N LEU A 73 8.34 -6.29 0.76
CA LEU A 73 7.18 -7.15 0.98
C LEU A 73 7.54 -8.26 1.98
N PHE A 74 6.56 -8.69 2.76
CA PHE A 74 6.66 -9.86 3.64
C PHE A 74 5.56 -10.83 3.30
N ALA A 75 5.86 -12.12 3.21
CA ALA A 75 4.89 -13.16 2.92
C ALA A 75 5.12 -14.36 3.86
N ALA A 76 4.02 -14.84 4.45
CA ALA A 76 4.01 -16.11 5.15
C ALA A 76 3.99 -17.25 4.13
N VAL A 77 4.82 -18.26 4.35
CA VAL A 77 4.97 -19.39 3.45
C VAL A 77 5.02 -20.68 4.25
N ASP A 78 4.21 -21.67 3.89
CA ASP A 78 4.35 -23.02 4.43
C ASP A 78 5.59 -23.68 3.82
N GLY A 79 6.55 -24.03 4.68
CA GLY A 79 7.81 -24.71 4.36
C GLY A 79 7.67 -26.17 3.92
N GLY A 80 6.51 -26.57 3.38
CA GLY A 80 6.26 -27.94 2.91
C GLY A 80 5.57 -28.82 3.95
N GLY A 81 4.75 -28.24 4.82
CA GLY A 81 3.89 -28.93 5.79
C GLY A 81 4.51 -29.14 7.16
N GLU A 82 5.72 -28.62 7.42
CA GLU A 82 6.41 -28.76 8.71
C GLU A 82 6.37 -27.47 9.55
N THR A 83 6.64 -26.32 8.93
CA THR A 83 6.69 -25.02 9.61
C THR A 83 6.26 -23.91 8.66
N TRP A 84 5.63 -22.87 9.22
CA TRP A 84 5.39 -21.61 8.53
C TRP A 84 6.59 -20.68 8.72
N GLN A 85 7.00 -20.03 7.64
CA GLN A 85 8.14 -19.12 7.61
C GLN A 85 7.70 -17.73 7.15
N LEU A 86 8.35 -16.70 7.69
CA LEU A 86 8.22 -15.34 7.13
C LEU A 86 9.33 -15.11 6.10
N MET A 87 8.92 -14.82 4.86
CA MET A 87 9.79 -14.47 3.75
C MET A 87 9.76 -12.96 3.51
N LYS A 88 10.89 -12.38 3.12
CA LYS A 88 11.04 -10.95 2.79
C LYS A 88 11.53 -10.77 1.35
N SER A 89 10.89 -9.84 0.65
CA SER A 89 11.36 -9.28 -0.61
C SER A 89 11.76 -7.82 -0.41
N THR A 90 12.79 -7.37 -1.12
CA THR A 90 13.24 -5.96 -1.13
C THR A 90 13.24 -5.38 -2.55
N ASN A 91 12.52 -6.01 -3.46
CA ASN A 91 12.48 -5.65 -4.87
C ASN A 91 11.09 -5.96 -5.46
N GLY A 92 10.02 -5.55 -4.78
CA GLY A 92 8.66 -5.67 -5.31
C GLY A 92 8.21 -7.11 -5.58
N GLY A 93 8.79 -8.09 -4.87
CA GLY A 93 8.44 -9.50 -4.99
C GLY A 93 9.23 -10.29 -6.03
N TYR A 94 10.20 -9.70 -6.73
CA TYR A 94 11.02 -10.42 -7.73
C TYR A 94 11.93 -11.49 -7.10
N ALA A 95 12.42 -11.24 -5.90
CA ALA A 95 13.23 -12.19 -5.13
C ALA A 95 12.81 -12.18 -3.66
N TRP A 96 12.91 -13.34 -3.02
CA TRP A 96 12.52 -13.56 -1.63
C TRP A 96 13.64 -14.25 -0.85
N LYS A 97 13.76 -13.91 0.42
CA LYS A 97 14.72 -14.49 1.37
C LYS A 97 14.02 -14.76 2.69
N ALA A 98 14.39 -15.83 3.38
CA ALA A 98 13.90 -16.11 4.72
C ALA A 98 14.34 -14.98 5.68
N THR A 99 13.45 -14.53 6.56
CA THR A 99 13.80 -13.59 7.64
C THR A 99 14.49 -14.28 8.81
N GLY A 100 14.35 -15.61 8.91
CA GLY A 100 14.78 -16.41 10.05
C GLY A 100 13.68 -16.62 11.10
N PHE A 101 12.48 -16.06 10.89
CA PHE A 101 11.30 -16.41 11.67
C PHE A 101 10.66 -17.70 11.12
N ASP A 102 10.44 -18.67 12.01
CA ASP A 102 9.64 -19.86 11.76
C ASP A 102 8.75 -20.19 12.98
N ASP A 103 7.63 -20.86 12.71
CA ASP A 103 6.74 -21.42 13.72
C ASP A 103 6.06 -22.68 13.17
N THR A 104 5.69 -23.61 14.04
CA THR A 104 4.87 -24.78 13.66
C THR A 104 3.40 -24.42 13.47
N ASP A 105 2.93 -23.34 14.09
CA ASP A 105 1.57 -22.83 13.93
C ASP A 105 1.40 -22.04 12.63
N THR A 106 0.21 -22.10 12.04
CA THR A 106 -0.15 -21.30 10.87
C THR A 106 0.02 -19.82 11.14
N ILE A 107 0.75 -19.11 10.27
CA ILE A 107 0.77 -17.65 10.28
C ILE A 107 -0.54 -17.15 9.68
N VAL A 108 -1.33 -16.43 10.49
CA VAL A 108 -2.67 -15.96 10.13
C VAL A 108 -2.73 -14.46 9.80
N ASP A 109 -1.73 -13.68 10.23
CA ASP A 109 -1.60 -12.28 9.83
C ASP A 109 -0.14 -11.79 9.87
N VAL A 110 0.16 -10.78 9.06
CA VAL A 110 1.43 -10.06 9.06
C VAL A 110 1.14 -8.57 8.95
N ALA A 111 1.66 -7.78 9.88
CA ALA A 111 1.53 -6.33 9.86
C ALA A 111 2.91 -5.68 9.86
N VAL A 112 3.12 -4.72 8.96
CA VAL A 112 4.36 -3.96 8.85
C VAL A 112 4.11 -2.55 9.40
N SER A 113 5.04 -2.03 10.19
CA SER A 113 4.95 -0.67 10.71
C SER A 113 4.80 0.34 9.57
N PRO A 114 3.94 1.36 9.70
CA PRO A 114 3.90 2.49 8.76
C PRO A 114 5.25 3.19 8.64
N ASP A 115 6.05 3.18 9.72
CA ASP A 115 7.38 3.80 9.80
C ASP A 115 8.49 2.74 9.70
N TYR A 116 8.25 1.63 8.99
CA TYR A 116 9.19 0.50 8.85
C TYR A 116 10.60 0.91 8.39
N ALA A 117 10.72 1.97 7.60
CA ALA A 117 12.01 2.50 7.18
C ALA A 117 12.88 3.00 8.36
N ASP A 118 12.24 3.44 9.45
CA ASP A 118 12.90 3.98 10.64
C ASP A 118 12.95 2.96 11.79
N ASP A 119 11.88 2.16 11.98
CA ASP A 119 11.75 1.27 13.14
C ASP A 119 11.91 -0.23 12.85
N THR A 120 11.99 -0.61 11.57
CA THR A 120 12.10 -2.01 11.10
C THR A 120 11.11 -2.99 11.76
N THR A 121 9.97 -2.48 12.23
CA THR A 121 9.02 -3.25 13.04
C THR A 121 8.04 -4.03 12.16
N VAL A 122 7.95 -5.33 12.42
CA VAL A 122 6.99 -6.26 11.82
C VAL A 122 6.34 -7.06 12.94
N LEU A 123 5.02 -7.22 12.86
CA LEU A 123 4.25 -8.12 13.71
C LEU A 123 3.84 -9.34 12.89
N VAL A 124 3.96 -10.52 13.49
CA VAL A 124 3.51 -11.79 12.91
C VAL A 124 2.55 -12.44 13.89
N ALA A 125 1.33 -12.70 13.44
CA ALA A 125 0.36 -13.45 14.22
C ALA A 125 0.30 -14.89 13.71
N THR A 126 0.42 -15.84 14.62
CA THR A 126 0.06 -17.24 14.38
C THR A 126 -1.33 -17.52 14.95
N GLU A 127 -1.83 -18.74 14.78
CA GLU A 127 -3.10 -19.17 15.41
C GLU A 127 -3.11 -18.99 16.93
N ASN A 128 -1.93 -19.05 17.58
CA ASN A 128 -1.83 -19.05 19.05
C ASN A 128 -1.07 -17.85 19.63
N LEU A 129 -0.17 -17.22 18.87
CA LEU A 129 0.76 -16.22 19.40
C LEU A 129 0.91 -15.01 18.48
N VAL A 130 1.43 -13.91 19.05
CA VAL A 130 1.83 -12.72 18.29
C VAL A 130 3.28 -12.44 18.61
N TYR A 131 4.06 -12.30 17.55
CA TYR A 131 5.48 -12.01 17.58
C TYR A 131 5.75 -10.61 17.05
N GLN A 132 6.78 -9.96 17.58
CA GLN A 132 7.29 -8.68 17.09
C GLN A 132 8.75 -8.87 16.70
N SER A 133 9.17 -8.28 15.58
CA SER A 133 10.60 -8.19 15.25
C SER A 133 11.36 -7.40 16.32
N VAL A 134 12.60 -7.77 16.56
CA VAL A 134 13.45 -7.21 17.62
C VAL A 134 14.81 -6.77 17.08
N ASP A 135 14.82 -6.35 15.81
CA ASP A 135 16.04 -5.91 15.09
C ASP A 135 16.83 -4.82 15.86
#